data_AF-A0A1I7RTN3-F1
#
_entry.id   AF-A0A1I7RTN3-F1
#
_cell.length_a   1.000
_cell.length_b   1.000
_cell.length_c   1.000
_cell.angle_alpha   90.00
_cell.angle_beta   90.00
_cell.angle_gamma   90.00
#
_symmetry.space_group_name_H-M   'P 1'
#
loop_
_entity.id
_entity.type
_entity.pdbx_description
1 polymer ?
#
loop_
_entity_poly.entity_id
_entity_poly.type
_entity_poly.pdbx_seq_one_letter_code
_entity_poly.pdbx_strand_id
1 'polypeptide(L)'
;MSSYEEEEDQLPPLPQELVRVPTPDSNLHHQNENGNGLFAQFVEDLDKGVPEEKIHDFVYDYLIGEGMGDVAQLLAQESGYPLPPDETLNIEKLAERNQIREAIQDGRILEAIDRIKELCPGMLENDKEFHFIVLRQHLVEVIRKKDDDEALDFAQKYLADKCDNNTSREQMSLLEQTYALLAFEKPEESPFGHLMHSSQKQMLAHVVNQKILTHLGVTPQTRFEKLLKIMVWNQSQIAGKGDIGLNIPQSVINQQARDLFDHPDDAEEEDPEESFWRRYSGA
;
A
#
# COMPACT_ATOMS: atom_id res chain seq x y z
N MET A 1 44.84 -4.32 18.91
CA MET A 1 44.80 -3.23 17.92
C MET A 1 45.22 -3.81 16.57
N SER A 2 44.25 -4.22 15.76
CA SER A 2 44.35 -4.16 14.29
C SER A 2 42.91 -4.32 13.78
N SER A 3 42.43 -3.23 13.18
CA SER A 3 41.11 -3.00 12.61
C SER A 3 40.83 -3.95 11.45
N TYR A 4 39.63 -4.54 11.46
CA TYR A 4 39.01 -5.09 10.25
C TYR A 4 38.27 -3.93 9.58
N GLU A 5 38.71 -3.57 8.38
CA GLU A 5 37.99 -2.65 7.48
C GLU A 5 36.89 -3.47 6.79
N GLU A 6 35.64 -3.02 6.92
CA GLU A 6 34.48 -3.53 6.19
C GLU A 6 34.60 -3.11 4.72
N GLU A 7 34.65 -4.09 3.82
CA GLU A 7 34.40 -3.88 2.38
C GLU A 7 32.89 -3.68 2.19
N GLU A 8 32.47 -2.43 2.03
CA GLU A 8 31.13 -2.09 1.52
C GLU A 8 30.99 -2.63 0.09
N ASP A 9 30.02 -3.53 -0.10
CA ASP A 9 29.56 -4.02 -1.40
C ASP A 9 28.95 -2.85 -2.22
N GLN A 10 29.81 -2.11 -2.92
CA GLN A 10 29.41 -1.07 -3.86
C GLN A 10 28.65 -1.70 -5.03
N LEU A 11 27.33 -1.49 -5.03
CA LEU A 11 26.48 -1.72 -6.20
C LEU A 11 27.13 -1.11 -7.45
N PRO A 12 27.15 -1.83 -8.59
CA PRO A 12 27.76 -1.33 -9.81
C PRO A 12 27.08 -0.02 -10.23
N PRO A 13 27.87 1.01 -10.63
CA PRO A 13 27.30 2.29 -11.02
C PRO A 13 26.33 2.09 -12.19
N LEU A 14 25.14 2.66 -12.05
CA LEU A 14 24.09 2.61 -13.07
C LEU A 14 24.62 3.12 -14.42
N PRO A 15 24.16 2.55 -15.56
CA PRO A 15 24.55 2.99 -16.88
C PRO A 15 24.37 4.50 -17.03
N GLN A 16 25.45 5.21 -17.36
CA GLN A 16 25.51 6.67 -17.45
C GLN A 16 24.52 7.28 -18.48
N GLU A 17 23.84 6.45 -19.27
CA GLU A 17 22.80 6.87 -20.21
C GLU A 17 21.51 7.35 -19.51
N LEU A 18 21.25 6.93 -18.26
CA LEU A 18 20.08 7.37 -17.48
C LEU A 18 20.32 8.66 -16.66
N VAL A 19 21.56 9.15 -16.58
CA VAL A 19 21.95 10.30 -15.73
C VAL A 19 22.03 11.62 -16.50
N ARG A 20 21.92 11.60 -17.83
CA ARG A 20 21.86 12.85 -18.61
C ARG A 20 20.47 13.45 -18.54
N VAL A 21 20.25 14.30 -17.54
CA VAL A 21 19.38 15.47 -17.72
C VAL A 21 19.98 16.23 -18.92
N PRO A 22 19.23 16.48 -20.01
CA PRO A 22 19.76 17.22 -21.14
C PRO A 22 20.19 18.60 -20.64
N THR A 23 21.49 18.89 -20.66
CA THR A 23 21.95 20.26 -20.49
C THR A 23 21.51 21.04 -21.73
N PRO A 24 21.04 22.30 -21.59
CA PRO A 24 20.48 23.07 -22.70
C PRO A 24 21.43 23.21 -23.90
N ASP A 25 22.74 23.02 -23.69
CA ASP A 25 23.79 23.36 -24.67
C ASP A 25 24.56 22.16 -25.24
N SER A 26 24.03 20.94 -25.22
CA SER A 26 24.68 19.85 -25.95
C SER A 26 23.71 19.01 -26.80
N ASN A 27 23.43 19.53 -27.99
CA ASN A 27 22.93 18.84 -29.18
C ASN A 27 21.57 18.12 -29.05
N LEU A 28 20.51 18.88 -28.81
CA LEU A 28 19.12 18.52 -29.15
C LEU A 28 18.75 18.89 -30.61
N HIS A 29 19.73 18.85 -31.54
CA HIS A 29 19.50 19.15 -32.96
C HIS A 29 18.91 17.97 -33.77
N HIS A 30 18.29 16.99 -33.11
CA HIS A 30 17.30 16.16 -33.80
C HIS A 30 16.02 16.96 -33.92
N GLN A 31 15.97 17.78 -34.97
CA GLN A 31 14.76 18.43 -35.45
C GLN A 31 13.78 17.33 -35.86
N ASN A 32 12.56 17.36 -35.32
CA ASN A 32 11.45 16.63 -35.92
C ASN A 32 11.10 17.27 -37.28
N GLU A 33 10.22 16.63 -38.05
CA GLU A 33 9.82 17.08 -39.41
C GLU A 33 9.27 18.53 -39.45
N ASN A 34 8.96 19.11 -38.30
CA ASN A 34 8.41 20.46 -38.12
C ASN A 34 9.45 21.50 -37.64
N GLY A 35 10.73 21.13 -37.48
CA GLY A 35 11.79 22.07 -37.10
C GLY A 35 11.85 22.45 -35.61
N ASN A 36 11.05 21.81 -34.75
CA ASN A 36 11.07 22.03 -33.30
C ASN A 36 11.94 20.98 -32.60
N GLY A 37 12.74 21.39 -31.61
CA GLY A 37 13.52 20.48 -30.78
C GLY A 37 12.63 19.64 -29.86
N LEU A 38 13.08 18.43 -29.51
CA LEU A 38 12.33 17.48 -28.64
C LEU A 38 11.82 18.13 -27.34
N PHE A 39 12.61 19.02 -26.74
CA PHE A 39 12.23 19.77 -25.54
C PHE A 39 11.12 20.80 -25.81
N ALA A 40 11.16 21.49 -26.94
CA ALA A 40 10.11 22.43 -27.32
C ALA A 40 8.78 21.70 -27.57
N GLN A 41 8.85 20.52 -28.18
CA GLN A 41 7.68 19.66 -28.36
C GLN A 41 7.12 19.16 -27.02
N PHE A 42 8.00 18.74 -26.10
CA PHE A 42 7.59 18.34 -24.75
C PHE A 42 6.90 19.47 -23.96
N VAL A 43 7.43 20.70 -24.02
CA VAL A 43 6.81 21.87 -23.38
C VAL A 43 5.46 22.21 -24.01
N GLU A 44 5.37 22.14 -25.34
CA GLU A 44 4.11 22.36 -26.05
C GLU A 44 3.05 21.30 -25.70
N ASP A 45 3.49 20.06 -25.48
CA ASP A 45 2.59 18.97 -25.08
C ASP A 45 2.20 19.05 -23.59
N LEU A 46 3.04 19.61 -22.72
CA LEU A 46 2.65 19.95 -21.34
C LEU A 46 1.58 21.05 -21.30
N ASP A 47 1.72 22.09 -22.13
CA ASP A 47 0.75 23.19 -22.22
C ASP A 47 -0.61 22.75 -22.75
N LYS A 48 -0.66 21.67 -23.55
CA LYS A 48 -1.92 21.06 -24.03
C LYS A 48 -2.68 20.32 -22.93
N GLY A 49 -2.04 20.02 -21.80
CA GLY A 49 -2.62 19.25 -20.70
C GLY A 49 -2.80 17.77 -21.02
N VAL A 50 -3.17 16.98 -20.01
CA VAL A 50 -3.47 15.56 -20.18
C VAL A 50 -4.92 15.42 -20.66
N PRO A 51 -5.20 14.65 -21.74
CA PRO A 51 -6.57 14.38 -22.18
C PRO A 51 -7.42 13.78 -21.04
N GLU A 52 -8.65 14.27 -20.85
CA GLU A 52 -9.55 13.80 -19.79
C GLU A 52 -9.77 12.28 -19.84
N GLU A 53 -9.87 11.71 -21.05
CA GLU A 53 -9.96 10.26 -21.27
C GLU A 53 -8.79 9.50 -20.60
N LYS A 54 -7.57 10.03 -20.69
CA LYS A 54 -6.41 9.42 -20.06
C LYS A 54 -6.46 9.53 -18.55
N ILE A 55 -6.97 10.63 -18.00
CA ILE A 55 -7.16 10.77 -16.55
C ILE A 55 -8.17 9.71 -16.07
N HIS A 56 -9.29 9.54 -16.76
CA HIS A 56 -10.26 8.50 -16.46
C HIS A 56 -9.66 7.09 -16.54
N ASP A 57 -8.87 6.78 -17.57
CA ASP A 57 -8.15 5.50 -17.69
C ASP A 57 -7.24 5.22 -16.46
N PHE A 58 -6.53 6.25 -15.97
CA PHE A 58 -5.67 6.13 -14.79
C PHE A 58 -6.47 5.93 -13.51
N VAL A 59 -7.59 6.64 -13.36
CA VAL A 59 -8.46 6.52 -12.19
C VAL A 59 -9.17 5.17 -12.17
N TYR A 60 -9.66 4.67 -13.31
CA TYR A 60 -10.26 3.34 -13.39
C TYR A 60 -9.25 2.23 -13.08
N ASP A 61 -8.02 2.32 -13.58
CA ASP A 61 -6.94 1.40 -13.24
C ASP A 61 -6.67 1.37 -11.73
N TYR A 62 -6.66 2.54 -11.08
CA TYR A 62 -6.51 2.61 -9.63
C TYR A 62 -7.70 2.01 -8.87
N LEU A 63 -8.93 2.44 -9.19
CA LEU A 63 -10.13 1.97 -8.50
C LEU A 63 -10.29 0.46 -8.64
N ILE A 64 -10.07 -0.08 -9.84
CA ILE A 64 -10.18 -1.51 -10.08
C ILE A 64 -9.00 -2.26 -9.45
N GLY A 65 -7.80 -1.68 -9.44
CA GLY A 65 -6.65 -2.19 -8.71
C GLY A 65 -6.93 -2.35 -7.21
N GLU A 66 -7.53 -1.36 -6.57
CA GLU A 66 -7.94 -1.40 -5.14
C GLU A 66 -9.22 -2.22 -4.88
N GLY A 67 -9.82 -2.77 -5.93
CA GLY A 67 -11.04 -3.58 -5.86
C GLY A 67 -12.34 -2.78 -5.80
N MET A 68 -12.28 -1.45 -5.92
CA MET A 68 -13.42 -0.51 -5.88
C MET A 68 -14.19 -0.50 -7.20
N GLY A 69 -14.70 -1.67 -7.60
CA GLY A 69 -15.40 -1.86 -8.87
C GLY A 69 -16.74 -1.14 -8.95
N ASP A 70 -17.44 -1.02 -7.82
CA ASP A 70 -18.68 -0.25 -7.66
C ASP A 70 -18.45 1.25 -7.92
N VAL A 71 -17.40 1.82 -7.32
CA VAL A 71 -17.01 3.22 -7.51
C VAL A 71 -16.58 3.46 -8.96
N ALA A 72 -15.83 2.53 -9.55
CA ALA A 72 -15.42 2.64 -10.95
C ALA A 72 -16.64 2.65 -11.90
N GLN A 73 -17.64 1.82 -11.65
CA GLN A 73 -18.88 1.80 -12.42
C GLN A 73 -19.68 3.09 -12.28
N LEU A 74 -19.82 3.60 -11.05
CA LEU A 74 -20.52 4.86 -10.81
C LEU A 74 -19.81 6.02 -11.51
N LEU A 75 -18.48 6.09 -11.40
CA LEU A 75 -17.69 7.12 -12.06
C LEU A 75 -17.83 7.05 -13.59
N ALA A 76 -17.89 5.86 -14.19
CA ALA A 76 -18.14 5.70 -15.63
C ALA A 76 -19.54 6.18 -16.05
N GLN A 77 -20.55 5.97 -15.22
CA GLN A 77 -21.91 6.47 -15.48
C GLN A 77 -21.99 7.99 -15.38
N GLU A 78 -21.31 8.59 -14.39
CA GLU A 78 -21.34 10.03 -14.15
C GLU A 78 -20.45 10.81 -15.13
N SER A 79 -19.27 10.29 -15.47
CA SER A 79 -18.33 10.97 -16.36
C SER A 79 -18.67 10.82 -17.84
N GLY A 80 -19.44 9.79 -18.21
CA GLY A 80 -19.72 9.44 -19.60
C GLY A 80 -18.55 8.75 -20.32
N TYR A 81 -17.45 8.47 -19.62
CA TYR A 81 -16.32 7.69 -20.15
C TYR A 81 -16.49 6.21 -19.80
N PRO A 82 -16.52 5.30 -20.80
CA PRO A 82 -16.71 3.88 -20.55
C PRO A 82 -15.49 3.27 -19.86
N LEU A 83 -15.71 2.22 -19.08
CA LEU A 83 -14.63 1.42 -18.52
C LEU A 83 -13.78 0.79 -19.64
N PRO A 84 -12.46 0.68 -19.46
CA PRO A 84 -11.59 0.04 -20.43
C PRO A 84 -12.04 -1.42 -20.67
N PRO A 85 -12.06 -1.89 -21.92
CA PRO A 85 -12.53 -3.25 -22.26
C PRO A 85 -11.54 -4.37 -21.86
N ASP A 86 -10.49 -4.05 -21.10
CA ASP A 86 -9.32 -4.91 -20.91
C ASP A 86 -9.62 -6.17 -20.07
N GLU A 87 -9.10 -7.32 -20.51
CA GLU A 87 -9.25 -8.63 -19.87
C GLU A 87 -8.53 -8.71 -18.51
N THR A 88 -7.62 -7.78 -18.24
CA THR A 88 -6.89 -7.62 -16.97
C THR A 88 -7.81 -7.45 -15.76
N LEU A 89 -9.05 -7.01 -15.97
CA LEU A 89 -9.98 -6.65 -14.90
C LEU A 89 -10.74 -7.84 -14.31
N ASN A 90 -10.71 -9.01 -14.97
CA ASN A 90 -11.50 -10.22 -14.65
C ASN A 90 -12.70 -9.90 -13.73
N ILE A 91 -13.74 -9.33 -14.32
CA ILE A 91 -14.85 -8.66 -13.62
C ILE A 91 -15.47 -9.55 -12.53
N GLU A 92 -15.50 -10.87 -12.74
CA GLU A 92 -15.96 -11.85 -11.75
C GLU A 92 -15.06 -11.84 -10.50
N LYS A 93 -13.73 -11.87 -10.68
CA LYS A 93 -12.77 -11.76 -9.57
C LYS A 93 -12.77 -10.38 -8.92
N LEU A 94 -13.08 -9.32 -9.67
CA LEU A 94 -13.25 -7.97 -9.13
C LEU A 94 -14.46 -7.91 -8.19
N ALA A 95 -15.59 -8.52 -8.57
CA ALA A 95 -16.78 -8.56 -7.72
C ALA A 95 -16.52 -9.30 -6.40
N GLU A 96 -15.80 -10.42 -6.45
CA GLU A 96 -15.42 -11.17 -5.23
C GLU A 96 -14.44 -10.36 -4.35
N ARG A 97 -13.43 -9.71 -4.96
CA ARG A 97 -12.52 -8.82 -4.25
C ARG A 97 -13.24 -7.64 -3.60
N ASN A 98 -14.23 -7.06 -4.27
CA ASN A 98 -15.05 -5.99 -3.73
C ASN A 98 -15.84 -6.46 -2.49
N GLN A 99 -16.46 -7.64 -2.56
CA GLN A 99 -17.18 -8.24 -1.44
C GLN A 99 -16.26 -8.54 -0.24
N ILE A 100 -15.03 -9.02 -0.48
CA ILE A 100 -14.03 -9.21 0.59
C ILE A 100 -13.68 -7.86 1.24
N ARG A 101 -13.45 -6.80 0.44
CA ARG A 101 -13.17 -5.46 0.97
C ARG A 101 -14.33 -4.96 1.84
N GLU A 102 -15.56 -5.03 1.35
CA GLU A 102 -16.75 -4.59 2.06
C GLU A 102 -16.92 -5.35 3.39
N ALA A 103 -16.75 -6.67 3.38
CA ALA A 103 -16.79 -7.48 4.59
C ALA A 103 -15.74 -7.04 5.63
N ILE A 104 -14.52 -6.71 5.20
CA ILE A 104 -13.47 -6.18 6.09
C ILE A 104 -13.85 -4.81 6.64
N GLN A 105 -14.30 -3.89 5.78
CA GLN A 105 -14.67 -2.53 6.18
C GLN A 105 -15.85 -2.51 7.15
N ASP A 106 -16.80 -3.43 7.00
CA ASP A 106 -17.94 -3.60 7.89
C ASP A 106 -17.61 -4.37 9.19
N GLY A 107 -16.38 -4.89 9.33
CA GLY A 107 -15.96 -5.68 10.49
C GLY A 107 -16.46 -7.13 10.49
N ARG A 108 -17.00 -7.63 9.38
CA ARG A 108 -17.36 -9.04 9.16
C ARG A 108 -16.14 -9.87 8.76
N ILE A 109 -15.14 -9.91 9.65
CA ILE A 109 -13.82 -10.47 9.33
C ILE A 109 -13.86 -11.99 9.06
N LEU A 110 -14.69 -12.75 9.77
CA LEU A 110 -14.83 -14.20 9.52
C LEU A 110 -15.43 -14.48 8.14
N GLU A 111 -16.41 -13.68 7.72
CA GLU A 111 -16.97 -13.77 6.36
C GLU A 111 -15.88 -13.48 5.32
N ALA A 112 -15.06 -12.45 5.55
CA ALA A 112 -13.93 -12.15 4.68
C ALA A 112 -12.92 -13.31 4.60
N ILE A 113 -12.61 -13.98 5.72
CA ILE A 113 -11.74 -15.15 5.75
C ILE A 113 -12.29 -16.28 4.88
N ASP A 114 -13.59 -16.60 4.99
CA ASP A 114 -14.19 -17.69 4.24
C ASP A 114 -14.20 -17.38 2.73
N ARG A 115 -14.54 -16.14 2.35
CA ARG A 115 -14.44 -15.66 0.96
C ARG A 115 -13.02 -15.70 0.41
N ILE A 116 -12.03 -15.36 1.23
CA ILE A 116 -10.61 -15.46 0.86
C ILE A 116 -10.24 -16.92 0.56
N LYS A 117 -10.69 -17.88 1.38
CA LYS A 117 -10.43 -19.31 1.13
C LYS A 117 -11.09 -19.83 -0.13
N GLU A 118 -12.27 -19.30 -0.46
CA GLU A 118 -12.98 -19.63 -1.70
C GLU A 118 -12.26 -19.06 -2.93
N LEU A 119 -11.85 -17.80 -2.88
CA LEU A 119 -11.21 -17.10 -4.00
C LEU A 119 -9.75 -17.53 -4.22
N CYS A 120 -8.99 -17.76 -3.15
CA CYS A 120 -7.57 -18.11 -3.18
C CYS A 120 -7.26 -19.24 -2.16
N PRO A 121 -7.57 -20.50 -2.50
CA PRO A 121 -7.32 -21.64 -1.62
C PRO A 121 -5.84 -21.78 -1.24
N GLY A 122 -5.54 -21.97 0.05
CA GLY A 122 -4.17 -22.13 0.53
C GLY A 122 -3.45 -20.82 0.88
N MET A 123 -4.01 -19.65 0.54
CA MET A 123 -3.34 -18.35 0.79
C MET A 123 -3.11 -18.09 2.29
N LEU A 124 -4.08 -18.42 3.14
CA LEU A 124 -4.00 -18.24 4.59
C LEU A 124 -3.14 -19.32 5.28
N GLU A 125 -3.08 -20.52 4.71
CA GLU A 125 -2.28 -21.62 5.23
C GLU A 125 -0.79 -21.45 4.90
N ASN A 126 -0.49 -20.88 3.73
CA ASN A 126 0.88 -20.63 3.28
C ASN A 126 1.53 -19.43 3.98
N ASP A 127 0.72 -18.45 4.41
CA ASP A 127 1.19 -17.23 5.08
C ASP A 127 0.57 -17.12 6.49
N LYS A 128 1.26 -17.73 7.46
CA LYS A 128 0.81 -17.78 8.87
C LYS A 128 0.75 -16.40 9.51
N GLU A 129 1.62 -15.49 9.08
CA GLU A 129 1.73 -14.13 9.62
C GLU A 129 0.56 -13.27 9.11
N PHE A 130 0.27 -13.32 7.80
CA PHE A 130 -0.93 -12.70 7.23
C PHE A 130 -2.20 -13.21 7.90
N HIS A 131 -2.34 -14.53 8.06
CA HIS A 131 -3.50 -15.12 8.72
C HIS A 131 -3.61 -14.68 10.19
N PHE A 132 -2.48 -14.51 10.91
CA PHE A 132 -2.49 -13.97 12.27
C PHE A 132 -3.08 -12.56 12.32
N ILE A 133 -2.70 -11.67 11.40
CA ILE A 133 -3.19 -10.28 11.43
C ILE A 133 -4.67 -10.17 11.05
N VAL A 134 -5.16 -11.00 10.12
CA VAL A 134 -6.59 -11.05 9.83
C VAL A 134 -7.38 -11.50 11.08
N LEU A 135 -6.88 -12.50 11.82
CA LEU A 135 -7.52 -12.95 13.06
C LEU A 135 -7.42 -11.90 14.19
N ARG A 136 -6.29 -11.18 14.29
CA ARG A 136 -6.14 -10.06 15.23
C ARG A 136 -7.18 -8.98 14.96
N GLN A 137 -7.42 -8.61 13.71
CA GLN A 137 -8.48 -7.65 13.38
C GLN A 137 -9.85 -8.17 13.81
N HIS A 138 -10.14 -9.46 13.64
CA HIS A 138 -11.39 -10.03 14.14
C HIS A 138 -11.52 -9.86 15.66
N LEU A 139 -10.46 -10.13 16.41
CA LEU A 139 -10.44 -9.93 17.87
C LEU A 139 -10.73 -8.47 18.23
N VAL A 140 -10.13 -7.50 17.53
CA VAL A 140 -10.45 -6.08 17.70
C VAL A 140 -11.94 -5.78 17.47
N GLU A 141 -12.56 -6.39 16.45
CA GLU A 141 -13.99 -6.21 16.18
C GLU A 141 -14.90 -6.88 17.21
N VAL A 142 -14.47 -7.99 17.84
CA VAL A 142 -15.20 -8.59 18.97
C VAL A 142 -15.10 -7.71 20.21
N ILE A 143 -13.90 -7.19 20.51
CA ILE A 143 -13.68 -6.23 21.60
C ILE A 143 -14.54 -4.97 21.40
N ARG A 144 -14.69 -4.49 20.15
CA ARG A 144 -15.57 -3.35 19.82
C ARG A 144 -17.03 -3.60 20.20
N LYS A 145 -17.51 -4.85 20.08
CA LYS A 145 -18.87 -5.24 20.45
C LYS A 145 -19.09 -5.37 21.96
N LYS A 146 -18.02 -5.27 22.77
CA LYS A 146 -18.02 -5.46 24.23
C LYS A 146 -18.51 -6.84 24.65
N ASP A 147 -18.19 -7.86 23.84
CA ASP A 147 -18.40 -9.26 24.19
C ASP A 147 -17.07 -9.86 24.65
N ASP A 148 -16.73 -9.65 25.92
CA ASP A 148 -15.44 -10.05 26.50
C ASP A 148 -15.31 -11.58 26.56
N ASP A 149 -16.42 -12.29 26.76
CA ASP A 149 -16.46 -13.75 26.81
C ASP A 149 -16.16 -14.34 25.42
N GLU A 150 -16.79 -13.81 24.36
CA GLU A 150 -16.50 -14.20 22.97
C GLU A 150 -15.05 -13.85 22.58
N ALA A 151 -14.55 -12.69 22.99
CA ALA A 151 -13.19 -12.26 22.71
C ALA A 151 -12.16 -13.22 23.32
N LEU A 152 -12.34 -13.61 24.57
CA LEU A 152 -11.44 -14.53 25.27
C LEU A 152 -11.51 -15.95 24.73
N ASP A 153 -12.71 -16.47 24.44
CA ASP A 153 -12.86 -17.80 23.84
C ASP A 153 -12.19 -17.86 22.45
N PHE A 154 -12.43 -16.84 21.62
CA PHE A 154 -11.83 -16.74 20.30
C PHE A 154 -10.29 -16.70 20.40
N ALA A 155 -9.77 -15.86 21.29
CA ALA A 155 -8.32 -15.69 21.40
C ALA A 155 -7.64 -16.96 21.94
N GLN A 156 -8.25 -17.65 22.91
CA GLN A 156 -7.76 -18.96 23.38
C GLN A 156 -7.80 -20.01 22.28
N LYS A 157 -8.84 -20.04 21.46
CA LYS A 157 -9.03 -21.07 20.43
C LYS A 157 -8.14 -20.88 19.21
N TYR A 158 -7.94 -19.64 18.75
CA TYR A 158 -7.30 -19.34 17.46
C TYR A 158 -5.91 -18.70 17.58
N LEU A 159 -5.59 -18.08 18.73
CA LEU A 159 -4.33 -17.37 18.93
C LEU A 159 -3.41 -18.08 19.94
N ALA A 160 -3.93 -18.84 20.91
CA ALA A 160 -3.08 -19.53 21.89
C ALA A 160 -2.18 -20.62 21.28
N ASP A 161 -2.71 -21.45 20.36
CA ASP A 161 -1.93 -22.51 19.69
C ASP A 161 -0.81 -21.95 18.79
N LYS A 162 -0.92 -20.66 18.40
CA LYS A 162 0.13 -19.98 17.63
C LYS A 162 1.29 -19.53 18.53
N CYS A 163 1.05 -19.26 19.82
CA CYS A 163 2.04 -18.72 20.75
C CYS A 163 3.18 -19.68 21.14
N ASP A 164 3.04 -21.00 20.92
CA ASP A 164 3.89 -21.95 21.65
C ASP A 164 5.27 -22.24 21.05
N ASN A 165 5.55 -22.01 19.74
CA ASN A 165 6.88 -22.39 19.19
C ASN A 165 7.46 -21.55 18.03
N ASN A 166 6.67 -20.71 17.34
CA ASN A 166 7.15 -19.93 16.17
C ASN A 166 6.60 -18.48 16.11
N THR A 167 6.03 -17.99 17.22
CA THR A 167 5.51 -16.61 17.25
C THR A 167 6.69 -15.64 17.41
N SER A 168 6.86 -14.77 16.42
CA SER A 168 7.86 -13.70 16.49
C SER A 168 7.58 -12.78 17.68
N ARG A 169 8.61 -12.19 18.27
CA ARG A 169 8.48 -11.22 19.37
C ARG A 169 7.50 -10.08 19.03
N GLU A 170 7.50 -9.65 17.76
CA GLU A 170 6.56 -8.67 17.21
C GLU A 170 5.09 -9.11 17.33
N GLN A 171 4.77 -10.36 16.94
CA GLN A 171 3.40 -10.88 17.01
C GLN A 171 2.89 -10.97 18.46
N MET A 172 3.77 -11.30 19.41
CA MET A 172 3.41 -11.28 20.82
C MET A 172 3.10 -9.86 21.30
N SER A 173 3.93 -8.87 20.93
CA SER A 173 3.68 -7.46 21.25
C SER A 173 2.34 -6.98 20.69
N LEU A 174 2.06 -7.27 19.42
CA LEU A 174 0.78 -6.91 18.78
C LEU A 174 -0.43 -7.53 19.49
N LEU A 175 -0.28 -8.75 20.00
CA LEU A 175 -1.32 -9.46 20.74
C LEU A 175 -1.51 -8.86 22.15
N GLU A 176 -0.43 -8.55 22.85
CA GLU A 176 -0.46 -7.87 24.16
C GLU A 176 -1.17 -6.52 24.07
N GLN A 177 -0.87 -5.71 23.05
CA GLN A 177 -1.57 -4.45 22.79
C GLN A 177 -3.08 -4.65 22.56
N THR A 178 -3.45 -5.72 21.85
CA THR A 178 -4.86 -6.05 21.57
C THR A 178 -5.58 -6.50 22.84
N TYR A 179 -4.95 -7.33 23.67
CA TYR A 179 -5.53 -7.74 24.96
C TYR A 179 -5.60 -6.60 25.97
N ALA A 180 -4.67 -5.64 25.91
CA ALA A 180 -4.72 -4.47 26.77
C ALA A 180 -6.02 -3.68 26.58
N LEU A 181 -6.64 -3.72 25.38
CA LEU A 181 -7.95 -3.09 25.13
C LEU A 181 -9.07 -3.64 26.02
N LEU A 182 -9.02 -4.92 26.40
CA LEU A 182 -10.00 -5.55 27.31
C LEU A 182 -9.93 -4.97 28.73
N ALA A 183 -8.80 -4.38 29.12
CA ALA A 183 -8.63 -3.78 30.45
C ALA A 183 -9.31 -2.41 30.60
N PHE A 184 -9.79 -1.80 29.50
CA PHE A 184 -10.38 -0.47 29.50
C PHE A 184 -11.90 -0.53 29.27
N GLU A 185 -12.68 0.19 30.09
CA GLU A 185 -14.15 0.32 29.91
C GLU A 185 -14.55 0.94 28.56
N LYS A 186 -13.66 1.78 28.02
CA LYS A 186 -13.74 2.39 26.70
C LYS A 186 -12.45 2.09 25.92
N PRO A 187 -12.46 1.08 25.06
CA PRO A 187 -11.29 0.72 24.24
C PRO A 187 -10.78 1.87 23.34
N GLU A 188 -11.66 2.78 22.93
CA GLU A 188 -11.31 3.91 22.05
C GLU A 188 -10.50 5.02 22.75
N GLU A 189 -10.62 5.15 24.08
CA GLU A 189 -9.87 6.13 24.88
C GLU A 189 -8.57 5.51 25.45
N SER A 190 -8.26 4.27 25.08
CA SER A 190 -7.06 3.54 25.47
C SER A 190 -5.82 4.11 24.78
N PRO A 191 -4.60 3.94 25.35
CA PRO A 191 -3.35 4.16 24.63
C PRO A 191 -3.26 3.41 23.29
N PHE A 192 -4.00 2.31 23.14
CA PHE A 192 -4.10 1.50 21.92
C PHE A 192 -5.39 1.75 21.12
N GLY A 193 -6.08 2.86 21.39
CA GLY A 193 -7.33 3.22 20.71
C GLY A 193 -7.18 3.36 19.19
N HIS A 194 -5.95 3.56 18.70
CA HIS A 194 -5.66 3.60 17.27
C HIS A 194 -5.98 2.30 16.54
N LEU A 195 -5.92 1.15 17.24
CA LEU A 195 -6.33 -0.16 16.72
C LEU A 195 -7.81 -0.22 16.35
N MET A 196 -8.63 0.62 17.00
CA MET A 196 -10.07 0.68 16.79
C MET A 196 -10.48 1.60 15.64
N HIS A 197 -9.55 2.35 15.05
CA HIS A 197 -9.88 3.27 13.96
C HIS A 197 -10.22 2.54 12.66
N SER A 198 -11.05 3.19 11.84
CA SER A 198 -11.39 2.66 10.51
C SER A 198 -10.19 2.57 9.57
N SER A 199 -9.11 3.30 9.86
CA SER A 199 -7.84 3.23 9.13
C SER A 199 -7.24 1.82 9.17
N GLN A 200 -7.34 1.11 10.28
CA GLN A 200 -6.83 -0.27 10.40
C GLN A 200 -7.58 -1.23 9.50
N LYS A 201 -8.91 -1.11 9.43
CA LYS A 201 -9.74 -1.90 8.50
C LYS A 201 -9.43 -1.56 7.04
N GLN A 202 -9.20 -0.30 6.72
CA GLN A 202 -8.81 0.13 5.37
C GLN A 202 -7.43 -0.43 4.98
N MET A 203 -6.46 -0.37 5.89
CA MET A 203 -5.13 -0.92 5.67
C MET A 203 -5.17 -2.44 5.49
N LEU A 204 -5.91 -3.15 6.34
CA LEU A 204 -6.11 -4.59 6.20
C LEU A 204 -6.76 -4.93 4.85
N ALA A 205 -7.80 -4.21 4.46
CA ALA A 205 -8.46 -4.42 3.17
C ALA A 205 -7.50 -4.22 1.99
N HIS A 206 -6.66 -3.18 2.05
CA HIS A 206 -5.62 -2.94 1.06
C HIS A 206 -4.64 -4.12 1.00
N VAL A 207 -4.04 -4.51 2.12
CA VAL A 207 -3.08 -5.63 2.18
C VAL A 207 -3.68 -6.95 1.71
N VAL A 208 -4.92 -7.25 2.10
CA VAL A 208 -5.65 -8.43 1.63
C VAL A 208 -5.81 -8.39 0.11
N ASN A 209 -6.22 -7.25 -0.45
CA ASN A 209 -6.34 -7.09 -1.90
C ASN A 209 -4.99 -7.27 -2.61
N GLN A 210 -3.90 -6.69 -2.09
CA GLN A 210 -2.57 -6.84 -2.65
C GLN A 210 -2.07 -8.30 -2.63
N LYS A 211 -2.34 -9.04 -1.55
CA LYS A 211 -2.03 -10.47 -1.44
C LYS A 211 -2.86 -11.31 -2.42
N ILE A 212 -4.15 -11.03 -2.56
CA ILE A 212 -5.01 -11.68 -3.54
C ILE A 212 -4.49 -11.44 -4.96
N LEU A 213 -4.16 -10.19 -5.33
CA LEU A 213 -3.61 -9.86 -6.65
C LEU A 213 -2.31 -10.62 -6.93
N THR A 214 -1.40 -10.64 -5.96
CA THR A 214 -0.13 -11.38 -6.05
C THR A 214 -0.36 -12.88 -6.21
N HIS A 215 -1.31 -13.46 -5.47
CA HIS A 215 -1.67 -14.87 -5.57
C HIS A 215 -2.29 -15.22 -6.94
N LEU A 216 -3.06 -14.29 -7.51
CA LEU A 216 -3.65 -14.41 -8.85
C LEU A 216 -2.65 -14.14 -9.99
N GLY A 217 -1.40 -13.78 -9.68
CA GLY A 217 -0.36 -13.44 -10.66
C GLY A 217 -0.57 -12.10 -11.36
N VAL A 218 -1.44 -11.24 -10.82
CA VAL A 218 -1.69 -9.88 -11.33
C VAL A 218 -0.78 -8.92 -10.58
N THR A 219 -0.27 -7.90 -11.28
CA THR A 219 0.59 -6.91 -10.63
C THR A 219 -0.20 -6.13 -9.57
N PRO A 220 0.26 -6.12 -8.31
CA PRO A 220 -0.40 -5.38 -7.22
C PRO A 220 -0.44 -3.87 -7.46
N GLN A 221 0.61 -3.31 -8.08
CA GLN A 221 0.77 -1.88 -8.26
C GLN A 221 0.12 -1.35 -9.54
N THR A 222 -0.72 -0.34 -9.36
CA THR A 222 -1.42 0.39 -10.43
C THR A 222 -0.50 1.39 -11.12
N ARG A 223 -0.85 1.83 -12.34
CA ARG A 223 -0.06 2.85 -13.06
C ARG A 223 -0.06 4.18 -12.31
N PHE A 224 -1.15 4.48 -11.61
CA PHE A 224 -1.28 5.67 -10.78
C PHE A 224 -0.27 5.68 -9.62
N GLU A 225 -0.14 4.58 -8.88
CA GLU A 225 0.85 4.47 -7.80
C GLU A 225 2.28 4.58 -8.31
N LYS A 226 2.59 3.95 -9.45
CA LYS A 226 3.91 4.09 -10.10
C LYS A 226 4.19 5.55 -10.46
N LEU A 227 3.21 6.25 -11.01
CA LEU A 227 3.33 7.66 -11.35
C LEU A 227 3.56 8.53 -10.10
N LEU A 228 2.80 8.30 -9.02
CA LEU A 228 2.99 9.00 -7.75
C LEU A 228 4.40 8.75 -7.19
N LYS A 229 4.89 7.50 -7.18
CA LYS A 229 6.26 7.18 -6.75
C LYS A 229 7.30 7.93 -7.58
N ILE A 230 7.14 7.98 -8.90
CA ILE A 230 8.04 8.73 -9.80
C ILE A 230 7.95 10.25 -9.53
N MET A 231 6.75 10.79 -9.28
CA MET A 231 6.56 12.21 -8.97
C MET A 231 7.24 12.59 -7.65
N VAL A 232 7.00 11.82 -6.59
CA VAL A 232 7.63 12.04 -5.27
C VAL A 232 9.15 11.91 -5.38
N TRP A 233 9.64 10.89 -6.10
CA TRP A 233 11.06 10.72 -6.36
C TRP A 233 11.65 11.92 -7.12
N ASN A 234 11.04 12.35 -8.21
CA ASN A 234 11.50 13.53 -8.96
C ASN A 234 11.50 14.78 -8.07
N GLN A 235 10.48 14.95 -7.23
CA GLN A 235 10.41 16.08 -6.31
C GLN A 235 11.55 16.04 -5.28
N SER A 236 11.92 14.87 -4.75
CA SER A 236 13.07 14.73 -3.85
C SER A 236 14.39 15.03 -4.56
N GLN A 237 14.54 14.61 -5.82
CA GLN A 237 15.71 14.93 -6.64
C GLN A 237 15.83 16.44 -6.93
N ILE A 238 14.70 17.15 -7.03
CA ILE A 238 14.66 18.58 -7.33
C ILE A 238 14.74 19.43 -6.05
N ALA A 239 14.23 18.96 -4.92
CA ALA A 239 14.31 19.64 -3.62
C ALA A 239 15.77 19.87 -3.17
N GLY A 240 16.72 19.03 -3.61
CA GLY A 240 18.15 19.27 -3.44
C GLY A 240 18.72 20.43 -4.29
N LYS A 241 17.94 21.03 -5.19
CA LYS A 241 18.41 22.03 -6.18
C LYS A 241 17.51 23.27 -6.37
N GLY A 242 16.37 23.39 -5.70
CA GLY A 242 15.55 24.62 -5.69
C GLY A 242 14.05 24.37 -5.88
N ASP A 243 13.26 25.22 -5.22
CA ASP A 243 11.82 25.08 -4.99
C ASP A 243 10.97 25.30 -6.26
N ILE A 244 10.12 24.33 -6.61
CA ILE A 244 9.08 24.46 -7.65
C ILE A 244 7.72 24.16 -7.03
N GLY A 245 7.20 25.10 -6.23
CA GLY A 245 5.81 25.59 -6.24
C GLY A 245 4.63 24.61 -6.20
N LEU A 246 4.83 23.31 -6.04
CA LEU A 246 3.79 22.30 -5.87
C LEU A 246 3.67 22.04 -4.37
N ASN A 247 2.66 22.67 -3.77
CA ASN A 247 2.33 22.55 -2.36
C ASN A 247 1.66 21.18 -2.09
N ILE A 248 2.40 20.10 -2.31
CA ILE A 248 2.06 18.79 -1.75
C ILE A 248 2.42 18.88 -0.26
N PRO A 249 1.49 18.59 0.66
CA PRO A 249 1.78 18.66 2.08
C PRO A 249 3.06 17.88 2.40
N GLN A 250 4.00 18.52 3.07
CA GLN A 250 5.24 17.90 3.53
C GLN A 250 5.01 16.60 4.33
N SER A 251 3.80 16.40 4.89
CA SER A 251 3.39 15.13 5.50
C SER A 251 3.36 13.95 4.50
N VAL A 252 2.95 14.17 3.25
CA VAL A 252 2.92 13.12 2.21
C VAL A 252 4.34 12.81 1.73
N ILE A 253 5.16 13.86 1.57
CA ILE A 253 6.56 13.74 1.15
C ILE A 253 7.39 13.05 2.24
N ASN A 254 7.21 13.44 3.51
CA ASN A 254 8.02 12.92 4.62
C ASN A 254 7.57 11.56 5.13
N GLN A 255 6.32 11.13 4.88
CA GLN A 255 5.85 9.80 5.28
C GLN A 255 6.24 8.75 4.21
N GLN A 256 6.03 9.06 2.93
CA GLN A 256 6.42 8.15 1.84
C GLN A 256 7.94 8.14 1.56
N ALA A 257 8.67 9.24 1.78
CA ALA A 257 10.14 9.25 1.63
C ALA A 257 10.88 8.66 2.83
N ARG A 258 10.35 8.76 4.06
CA ARG A 258 10.88 8.02 5.21
C ARG A 258 10.75 6.52 5.02
N ASP A 259 9.62 6.06 4.48
CA ASP A 259 9.40 4.63 4.23
C ASP A 259 10.22 4.11 3.04
N LEU A 260 10.48 4.91 2.00
CA LEU A 260 11.24 4.46 0.82
C LEU A 260 12.77 4.62 0.91
N PHE A 261 13.32 5.59 1.68
CA PHE A 261 14.73 6.01 1.50
C PHE A 261 15.53 6.40 2.75
N ASP A 262 14.98 6.43 3.96
CA ASP A 262 15.77 6.71 5.17
C ASP A 262 15.89 5.45 6.04
N HIS A 263 17.11 4.94 6.16
CA HIS A 263 17.54 4.25 7.39
C HIS A 263 17.87 5.32 8.42
N PRO A 264 17.15 5.42 9.55
CA PRO A 264 17.67 6.12 10.71
C PRO A 264 18.54 5.12 11.48
N ASP A 265 19.84 5.39 11.53
CA ASP A 265 20.83 4.81 12.44
C ASP A 265 20.55 5.09 13.94
N ASP A 266 19.30 5.35 14.31
CA ASP A 266 18.88 5.62 15.68
C ASP A 266 17.95 4.49 16.15
N ALA A 267 18.51 3.62 17.00
CA ALA A 267 17.84 2.51 17.67
C ALA A 267 16.79 3.00 18.69
N GLU A 268 15.68 3.56 18.20
CA GLU A 268 14.40 3.52 18.91
C GLU A 268 13.69 2.23 18.48
N GLU A 269 13.14 1.46 19.44
CA GLU A 269 12.37 0.25 19.17
C GLU A 269 11.27 0.58 18.14
N GLU A 270 11.43 0.14 16.88
CA GLU A 270 10.41 0.34 15.85
C GLU A 270 9.07 -0.21 16.35
N ASP A 271 7.98 0.55 16.15
CA ASP A 271 6.64 0.08 16.46
C ASP A 271 6.38 -1.20 15.65
N PRO A 272 6.14 -2.36 16.31
CA PRO A 272 5.89 -3.62 15.63
C PRO A 272 4.76 -3.54 14.60
N GLU A 273 3.82 -2.61 14.77
CA GLU A 273 2.74 -2.37 13.82
C GLU A 273 3.22 -1.65 12.55
N GLU A 274 4.12 -0.67 12.67
CA GLU A 274 4.71 0.01 11.52
C GLU A 274 5.64 -0.93 10.73
N SER A 275 6.50 -1.68 11.41
CA SER A 275 7.38 -2.67 10.78
C SER A 275 6.58 -3.78 10.09
N PHE A 276 5.43 -4.18 10.65
CA PHE A 276 4.52 -5.11 9.99
C PHE A 276 3.93 -4.47 8.72
N TRP A 277 3.30 -3.30 8.82
CA TRP A 277 2.63 -2.70 7.67
C TRP A 277 3.58 -2.38 6.52
N ARG A 278 4.82 -1.95 6.79
CA ARG A 278 5.86 -1.76 5.76
C ARG A 278 6.14 -3.03 4.94
N ARG A 279 6.29 -4.18 5.61
CA ARG A 279 6.56 -5.46 4.94
C ARG A 279 5.44 -5.90 3.99
N TYR A 280 4.21 -5.45 4.24
CA TYR A 280 3.03 -5.85 3.49
C TYR A 280 2.51 -4.78 2.51
N SER A 281 2.87 -3.50 2.70
CA SER A 281 2.51 -2.41 1.79
C SER A 281 3.48 -2.25 0.61
N GLY A 282 4.66 -2.88 0.66
CA GLY A 282 5.68 -2.71 -0.38
C GLY A 282 6.15 -1.25 -0.53
N ALA A 283 6.14 -0.53 0.60
CA ALA A 283 6.78 0.76 0.77
C ALA A 283 8.26 0.54 1.07
#